data_AF-A0A3A0FZY5-F1
#
_entry.id   AF-A0A3A0FZY5-F1
#
_cell.length_a   1.000
_cell.length_b   1.000
_cell.length_c   1.000
_cell.angle_alpha   90.00
_cell.angle_beta   90.00
_cell.angle_gamma   90.00
#
_symmetry.space_group_name_H-M   'P 1'
#
loop_
_entity.id
_entity.type
_entity.pdbx_description
1 polymer ?
#
loop_
_entity_poly.entity_id
_entity_poly.type
_entity_poly.pdbx_seq_one_letter_code
_entity_poly.pdbx_strand_id
1 'polypeptide(L)'
;ARVLAPGGVLVATAPAGPERLGPGDLAAGHVRRYDRAGLARLAGAAGLRLVTLRGWGFPFGRIYDRWVQRPALAARRRAARRLLARLARAQMVAGLWRRAFDADERVPAGRLGSGWLLVARKRG
;
A
#
# COMPACT_ATOMS: atom_id res chain seq x y z
N ALA A 1 1.49 -15.48 -14.53
CA ALA A 1 2.97 -15.54 -14.57
C ALA A 1 3.55 -15.57 -15.99
N ARG A 2 2.83 -15.08 -17.03
CA ARG A 2 3.16 -15.31 -18.44
C ARG A 2 4.56 -14.85 -18.85
N VAL A 3 4.97 -13.66 -18.39
CA VAL A 3 6.23 -13.01 -18.79
C VAL A 3 7.43 -13.37 -17.91
N LEU A 4 7.22 -14.15 -16.85
CA LEU A 4 8.32 -14.59 -16.00
C LEU A 4 8.96 -15.85 -16.60
N ALA A 5 10.28 -15.93 -16.58
CA ALA A 5 10.99 -17.18 -16.82
C ALA A 5 10.59 -18.23 -15.75
N PRO A 6 10.68 -19.54 -16.05
CA PRO A 6 10.50 -20.59 -15.04
C PRO A 6 11.33 -20.30 -13.77
N GLY A 7 10.73 -20.44 -12.59
CA GLY A 7 11.37 -20.09 -11.31
C GLY A 7 11.54 -18.59 -11.01
N GLY A 8 11.20 -17.71 -11.97
CA GLY A 8 11.31 -16.25 -11.84
C GLY A 8 10.48 -15.68 -10.69
N VAL A 9 10.96 -14.57 -10.12
CA VAL A 9 10.38 -13.94 -8.91
C VAL A 9 9.49 -12.76 -9.28
N LEU A 10 8.31 -12.70 -8.66
CA LEU A 10 7.47 -11.51 -8.59
C LEU A 10 7.58 -10.90 -7.19
N VAL A 11 7.95 -9.62 -7.12
CA VAL A 11 7.77 -8.79 -5.92
C VAL A 11 6.75 -7.73 -6.25
N ALA A 12 5.68 -7.63 -5.46
CA ALA A 12 4.59 -6.68 -5.71
C ALA A 12 4.02 -6.14 -4.40
N THR A 13 3.49 -4.93 -4.44
CA THR A 13 2.66 -4.37 -3.37
C THR A 13 1.24 -4.14 -3.85
N ALA A 14 0.27 -4.32 -2.96
CA ALA A 14 -1.13 -4.07 -3.25
C ALA A 14 -1.85 -3.49 -2.02
N PRO A 15 -2.81 -2.57 -2.20
CA PRO A 15 -3.55 -2.02 -1.07
C PRO A 15 -4.36 -3.10 -0.34
N ALA A 16 -4.33 -3.05 0.99
CA ALA A 16 -5.04 -3.98 1.86
C ALA A 16 -6.46 -3.49 2.20
N GLY A 17 -7.32 -4.43 2.58
CA GLY A 17 -8.68 -4.17 3.07
C GLY A 17 -9.65 -3.87 1.92
N PRO A 18 -10.33 -4.89 1.36
CA PRO A 18 -11.35 -4.71 0.32
C PRO A 18 -12.40 -3.65 0.68
N GLU A 19 -12.82 -3.61 1.94
CA GLU A 19 -13.78 -2.67 2.52
C GLU A 19 -13.30 -1.20 2.52
N ARG A 20 -12.01 -0.96 2.26
CA ARG A 20 -11.40 0.37 2.27
C ARG A 20 -11.21 0.97 0.88
N LEU A 21 -11.63 0.29 -0.18
CA LEU A 21 -11.61 0.84 -1.53
C LEU A 21 -12.45 2.12 -1.56
N GLY A 22 -11.88 3.22 -2.05
CA GLY A 22 -12.58 4.51 -2.08
C GLY A 22 -12.05 5.49 -3.13
N PRO A 23 -12.51 6.75 -3.11
CA PRO A 23 -12.20 7.73 -4.15
C PRO A 23 -10.72 7.95 -4.39
N GLY A 24 -9.89 7.89 -3.33
CA GLY A 24 -8.44 8.01 -3.47
C GLY A 24 -7.79 6.85 -4.21
N ASP A 25 -8.33 5.64 -4.07
CA ASP A 25 -7.89 4.48 -4.83
C ASP A 25 -8.25 4.62 -6.30
N LEU A 26 -9.51 4.99 -6.58
CA LEU A 26 -10.01 5.17 -7.94
C LEU A 26 -9.22 6.27 -8.66
N ALA A 27 -8.92 7.38 -7.98
CA ALA A 27 -8.10 8.45 -8.52
C ALA A 27 -6.65 8.01 -8.82
N ALA A 28 -6.13 7.02 -8.09
CA ALA A 28 -4.83 6.41 -8.35
C ALA A 28 -4.89 5.26 -9.38
N GLY A 29 -6.06 5.00 -9.99
CA GLY A 29 -6.27 3.92 -10.96
C GLY A 29 -6.43 2.53 -10.33
N HIS A 30 -6.57 2.43 -9.01
CA HIS A 30 -6.86 1.16 -8.36
C HIS A 30 -8.32 0.78 -8.55
N VAL A 31 -8.54 -0.44 -9.05
CA VAL A 31 -9.89 -1.00 -9.27
C VAL A 31 -10.35 -1.95 -8.16
N ARG A 32 -9.42 -2.40 -7.30
CA ARG A 32 -9.69 -3.37 -6.23
C ARG A 32 -8.62 -3.33 -5.14
N ARG A 33 -9.02 -3.66 -3.91
CA ARG A 33 -8.13 -4.00 -2.80
C ARG A 33 -8.33 -5.46 -2.39
N TYR A 34 -7.36 -6.03 -1.69
CA TYR A 34 -7.38 -7.46 -1.34
C TYR A 34 -7.28 -7.67 0.17
N ASP A 35 -7.93 -8.73 0.64
CA ASP A 35 -7.56 -9.38 1.88
C ASP A 35 -6.41 -10.37 1.62
N ARG A 36 -5.86 -10.95 2.69
CA ARG A 36 -4.72 -11.87 2.57
C ARG A 36 -5.08 -13.11 1.74
N ALA A 37 -6.25 -13.69 2.00
CA ALA A 37 -6.69 -14.92 1.35
C ALA A 37 -6.98 -14.69 -0.14
N GLY A 38 -7.65 -13.60 -0.49
CA GLY A 38 -7.95 -13.23 -1.88
C GLY A 38 -6.70 -12.97 -2.71
N LEU A 39 -5.70 -12.26 -2.16
CA LEU A 39 -4.44 -12.03 -2.85
C LEU A 39 -3.64 -13.34 -3.03
N ALA A 40 -3.63 -14.19 -2.01
CA ALA A 40 -2.99 -15.50 -2.07
C ALA A 40 -3.61 -16.40 -3.15
N ARG A 41 -4.94 -16.47 -3.21
CA ARG A 41 -5.70 -17.22 -4.21
C ARG A 41 -5.44 -16.69 -5.62
N LEU A 42 -5.42 -15.36 -5.80
CA LEU A 42 -5.10 -14.73 -7.09
C LEU A 42 -3.69 -15.11 -7.56
N ALA A 43 -2.70 -15.06 -6.68
CA ALA A 43 -1.33 -15.46 -7.01
C ALA A 43 -1.27 -16.94 -7.43
N GLY A 44 -1.93 -17.83 -6.68
CA GLY A 44 -2.01 -19.25 -6.98
C GLY A 44 -2.63 -19.53 -8.36
N ALA A 45 -3.79 -18.92 -8.64
CA ALA A 45 -4.47 -19.03 -9.94
C ALA A 45 -3.63 -18.50 -11.10
N ALA A 46 -2.74 -17.54 -10.84
CA ALA A 46 -1.83 -16.98 -11.84
C ALA A 46 -0.56 -17.84 -12.09
N GLY A 47 -0.48 -19.06 -11.52
CA GLY A 47 0.66 -19.96 -11.64
C GLY A 47 1.86 -19.55 -10.77
N LEU A 48 1.62 -18.80 -9.70
CA LEU A 48 2.65 -18.37 -8.76
C LEU A 48 2.56 -19.18 -7.46
N ARG A 49 3.71 -19.59 -6.93
CA ARG A 49 3.85 -20.11 -5.58
C ARG A 49 4.25 -18.96 -4.66
N LEU A 50 3.46 -18.74 -3.61
CA LEU A 50 3.78 -17.76 -2.57
C LEU A 50 5.07 -18.13 -1.84
N VAL A 51 5.93 -17.13 -1.66
CA VAL A 51 7.10 -17.19 -0.77
C VAL A 51 6.81 -16.37 0.48
N THR A 52 6.32 -15.14 0.30
CA THR A 52 5.98 -14.23 1.40
C THR A 52 4.70 -13.46 1.08
N LEU A 53 3.85 -13.31 2.08
CA LEU A 53 2.72 -12.38 2.05
C LEU A 53 2.55 -11.74 3.43
N ARG A 54 3.02 -10.50 3.56
CA ARG A 54 3.02 -9.74 4.81
C ARG A 54 2.32 -8.39 4.65
N GLY A 55 1.63 -7.94 5.70
CA GLY A 55 1.12 -6.58 5.76
C GLY A 55 2.23 -5.58 6.08
N TRP A 56 2.09 -4.33 5.65
CA TRP A 56 2.99 -3.21 5.98
C TRP A 56 2.22 -1.91 6.22
N GLY A 57 2.88 -0.91 6.82
CA GLY A 57 2.33 0.43 7.03
C GLY A 57 1.41 0.55 8.25
N PHE A 58 1.76 -0.06 9.37
CA PHE A 58 1.06 0.09 10.64
C PHE A 58 2.06 0.39 11.78
N PRO A 59 1.72 1.31 12.72
CA PRO A 59 0.48 2.09 12.78
C PRO A 59 0.50 3.40 11.98
N PHE A 60 1.67 3.95 11.67
CA PHE A 60 1.80 5.32 11.18
C PHE A 60 1.30 5.50 9.75
N GLY A 61 1.43 4.48 8.89
CA GLY A 61 0.81 4.44 7.56
C GLY A 61 -0.71 4.60 7.65
N ARG A 62 -1.36 3.93 8.61
CA ARG A 62 -2.81 4.06 8.84
C ARG A 62 -3.20 5.46 9.33
N ILE A 63 -2.39 6.04 10.21
CA ILE A 63 -2.58 7.42 10.69
C ILE A 63 -2.45 8.39 9.50
N TYR A 64 -1.41 8.24 8.69
CA TYR A 64 -1.17 9.07 7.52
C TYR A 64 -2.31 8.97 6.50
N ASP A 65 -2.75 7.76 6.16
CA ASP A 65 -3.88 7.52 5.26
C ASP A 65 -5.14 8.23 5.75
N ARG A 66 -5.45 8.11 7.05
CA ARG A 66 -6.66 8.63 7.66
C ARG A 66 -6.67 10.15 7.78
N TRP A 67 -5.56 10.73 8.24
CA TRP A 67 -5.52 12.13 8.69
C TRP A 67 -4.81 13.06 7.72
N VAL A 68 -3.99 12.54 6.81
CA VAL A 68 -3.24 13.35 5.85
C VAL A 68 -3.75 13.10 4.43
N GLN A 69 -3.64 11.86 3.96
CA GLN A 69 -3.92 11.53 2.56
C GLN A 69 -5.40 11.74 2.20
N ARG A 70 -6.32 11.14 2.96
CA ARG A 70 -7.77 11.25 2.70
C ARG A 70 -8.27 12.71 2.73
N PRO A 71 -7.98 13.52 3.76
CA PRO A 71 -8.38 14.92 3.78
C PRO A 71 -7.77 15.75 2.63
N ALA A 72 -6.49 15.52 2.30
CA ALA A 72 -5.83 16.22 1.19
C ALA A 72 -6.48 15.91 -0.17
N LEU A 73 -6.88 14.66 -0.38
CA LEU A 73 -7.63 14.24 -1.56
C LEU A 73 -9.06 14.81 -1.57
N ALA A 74 -9.71 14.91 -0.40
CA ALA A 74 -11.05 15.50 -0.28
C ALA A 74 -11.07 17.03 -0.41
N ALA A 75 -9.94 17.71 -0.18
CA ALA A 75 -9.86 19.17 -0.23
C ALA A 75 -10.24 19.70 -1.63
N ARG A 76 -11.43 20.29 -1.76
CA ARG A 76 -11.97 20.77 -3.05
C ARG A 76 -11.30 22.06 -3.54
N ARG A 77 -10.75 22.88 -2.63
CA ARG A 77 -10.17 24.19 -2.96
C ARG A 77 -8.69 24.08 -3.33
N ARG A 78 -8.34 24.51 -4.55
CA ARG A 78 -6.96 24.48 -5.09
C ARG A 78 -5.96 25.25 -4.23
N ALA A 79 -6.36 26.38 -3.64
CA ALA A 79 -5.50 27.17 -2.75
C ALA A 79 -5.14 26.42 -1.46
N ALA A 80 -6.13 25.82 -0.80
CA ALA A 80 -5.91 24.99 0.39
C ALA A 80 -5.00 23.80 0.10
N ARG A 81 -5.19 23.12 -1.05
CA ARG A 81 -4.30 22.04 -1.50
C ARG A 81 -2.85 22.49 -1.67
N ARG A 82 -2.62 23.68 -2.26
CA ARG A 82 -1.27 24.23 -2.44
C ARG A 82 -0.60 24.55 -1.11
N LEU A 83 -1.33 25.15 -0.16
CA LEU A 83 -0.80 25.45 1.17
C LEU A 83 -0.41 24.17 1.92
N LEU A 84 -1.32 23.18 1.97
CA LEU A 84 -1.04 21.86 2.57
C LEU A 84 0.17 21.18 1.92
N ALA A 85 0.29 21.23 0.59
CA ALA A 85 1.44 20.68 -0.12
C ALA A 85 2.76 21.38 0.24
N ARG A 86 2.74 22.70 0.46
CA ARG A 86 3.94 23.45 0.90
C ARG A 86 4.35 23.04 2.32
N LEU A 87 3.40 22.96 3.25
CA LEU A 87 3.66 22.54 4.62
C LEU A 87 4.16 21.09 4.69
N ALA A 88 3.56 20.17 3.93
CA ALA A 88 3.99 18.78 3.86
C ALA A 88 5.41 18.61 3.29
N ARG A 89 5.85 19.53 2.42
CA ARG A 89 7.20 19.54 1.83
C ARG A 89 8.26 20.18 2.72
N ALA A 90 7.89 20.78 3.86
CA ALA A 90 8.87 21.25 4.81
C ALA A 90 9.74 20.07 5.24
N GLN A 91 11.07 20.20 5.08
CA GLN A 91 12.05 19.13 5.31
C GLN A 91 11.88 18.46 6.68
N MET A 92 11.54 19.25 7.71
CA MET A 92 11.27 18.76 9.06
C MET A 92 10.05 17.83 9.12
N VAL A 93 8.95 18.21 8.46
CA VAL A 93 7.71 17.42 8.41
C VAL A 93 7.93 16.15 7.60
N ALA A 94 8.59 16.24 6.45
CA ALA A 94 8.94 15.08 5.63
C ALA A 94 9.88 14.12 6.39
N GLY A 95 10.87 14.66 7.12
CA GLY A 95 11.78 13.89 7.96
C GLY A 95 11.08 13.16 9.10
N LEU A 96 10.09 13.79 9.74
CA LEU A 96 9.27 13.17 10.77
C LEU A 96 8.46 11.99 10.21
N TRP A 97 7.79 12.19 9.07
CA TRP A 97 7.03 11.11 8.44
C TRP A 97 7.91 9.95 7.99
N ARG A 98 9.11 10.24 7.46
CA ARG A 98 10.08 9.19 7.11
C ARG A 98 10.40 8.33 8.32
N ARG A 99 10.78 8.94 9.44
CA ARG A 99 11.07 8.20 10.69
C ARG A 99 9.87 7.40 11.19
N ALA A 100 8.66 7.95 11.07
CA ALA A 100 7.45 7.25 11.45
C ALA A 100 7.22 6.00 10.58
N PHE A 101 7.42 6.09 9.26
CA PHE A 101 7.29 4.95 8.36
C PHE A 101 8.43 3.94 8.52
N ASP A 102 9.65 4.37 8.84
CA ASP A 102 10.76 3.47 9.16
C ASP A 102 10.43 2.63 10.42
N ALA A 103 9.66 3.19 11.36
CA ALA A 103 9.20 2.44 12.53
C ALA A 103 8.13 1.39 12.16
N ASP A 104 7.24 1.68 11.21
CA ASP A 104 6.23 0.73 10.74
C ASP A 104 6.85 -0.55 10.15
N GLU A 105 8.05 -0.46 9.53
CA GLU A 105 8.71 -1.64 8.95
C GLU A 105 9.04 -2.73 9.97
N ARG A 106 9.19 -2.34 11.24
CA ARG A 106 9.50 -3.24 12.36
C ARG A 106 8.26 -3.93 12.91
N VAL A 107 7.07 -3.46 12.54
CA VAL A 107 5.80 -3.97 13.06
C VAL A 107 5.18 -4.94 12.07
N PRO A 108 4.87 -6.19 12.48
CA PRO A 108 4.14 -7.13 11.64
C PRO A 108 2.68 -6.68 11.53
N ALA A 109 2.40 -5.80 10.57
CA ALA A 109 1.11 -5.12 10.45
C ALA A 109 -0.07 -6.07 10.17
N GLY A 110 0.19 -7.27 9.61
CA GLY A 110 -0.86 -8.25 9.31
C GLY A 110 -2.01 -7.64 8.52
N ARG A 111 -3.25 -7.90 8.94
CA ARG A 111 -4.47 -7.32 8.33
C ARG A 111 -4.69 -5.83 8.62
N LEU A 112 -4.00 -5.28 9.62
CA LEU A 112 -4.17 -3.89 10.05
C LEU A 112 -3.34 -2.90 9.21
N GLY A 113 -2.40 -3.42 8.42
CA GLY A 113 -1.55 -2.64 7.52
C GLY A 113 -2.30 -1.87 6.44
N SER A 114 -1.65 -0.84 5.93
CA SER A 114 -2.12 -0.09 4.78
C SER A 114 -2.03 -0.91 3.48
N GLY A 115 -1.04 -1.80 3.35
CA GLY A 115 -0.86 -2.63 2.17
C GLY A 115 -0.32 -4.03 2.46
N TRP A 116 -0.28 -4.83 1.39
CA TRP A 116 0.38 -6.12 1.33
C TRP A 116 1.70 -5.99 0.57
N LEU A 117 2.73 -6.69 1.03
CA LEU A 117 3.92 -7.06 0.27
C LEU A 117 3.81 -8.54 -0.08
N LEU A 118 3.87 -8.83 -1.37
CA LEU A 118 3.84 -10.16 -1.96
C LEU A 118 5.20 -10.47 -2.57
N VAL A 119 5.77 -11.61 -2.19
CA VAL A 119 6.88 -12.25 -2.92
C VAL A 119 6.41 -13.62 -3.37
N ALA A 120 6.49 -13.90 -4.67
CA ALA A 120 6.06 -15.16 -5.24
C ALA A 120 7.00 -15.62 -6.35
N ARG A 121 7.02 -16.93 -6.65
CA ARG A 121 7.81 -17.53 -7.73
C ARG A 121 6.91 -18.18 -8.77
N LYS A 122 7.26 -18.07 -10.05
CA LYS A 122 6.60 -18.84 -11.12
C LYS A 122 6.82 -20.33 -10.87
N ARG A 123 5.71 -21.10 -10.90
CA ARG A 123 5.77 -22.56 -10.91
C ARG A 123 6.44 -23.03 -12.20
N GLY A 124 7.30 -24.05 -12.10
CA GLY A 124 8.02 -24.64 -13.24
C GLY A 124 7.10 -24.97 -14.40
#